data_AF-I4YLI5-F1
#
_entry.id   AF-I4YLI5-F1
#
_cell.length_a   1.000
_cell.length_b   1.000
_cell.length_c   1.000
_cell.angle_alpha   90.00
_cell.angle_beta   90.00
_cell.angle_gamma   90.00
#
_symmetry.space_group_name_H-M   'P 1'
#
loop_
_entity.id
_entity.type
_entity.pdbx_description
1 polymer ?
#
loop_
_entity_poly.entity_id
_entity_poly.type
_entity_poly.pdbx_seq_one_letter_code
_entity_poly.pdbx_strand_id
1 'polypeptide(L)'
;MGTSTWNDPGYASGSILACLALFLPFSGTALAQDNASSPLRIELNRIEAAGESCRTYFLIDNQKGESWKSLKLDLFALDTDGIAAKRLAVEVGPVPRRKTLIKLFDFPGLACPRVGRVLLNDVLTCDGASAAREECLSAIETASKVDSVSFVK
;
A
#
# COMPACT_ATOMS: atom_id res chain seq x y z
N MET A 1 47.85 -12.72 -83.67
CA MET A 1 48.69 -13.83 -83.18
C MET A 1 48.79 -13.67 -81.67
N GLY A 2 48.33 -14.54 -80.79
CA GLY A 2 47.59 -15.78 -80.92
C GLY A 2 46.85 -15.98 -79.59
N THR A 3 45.68 -16.57 -79.68
CA THR A 3 44.90 -17.11 -78.57
C THR A 3 45.57 -18.36 -78.02
N SER A 4 45.65 -18.51 -76.71
CA SER A 4 45.85 -19.79 -76.03
C SER A 4 45.47 -19.62 -74.56
N THR A 5 44.29 -20.07 -74.09
CA THR A 5 43.83 -21.45 -73.84
C THR A 5 44.34 -22.04 -72.52
N TRP A 6 43.39 -22.18 -71.58
CA TRP A 6 43.21 -23.23 -70.56
C TRP A 6 44.23 -23.38 -69.43
N ASN A 7 43.72 -23.23 -68.20
CA ASN A 7 43.79 -24.28 -67.17
C ASN A 7 42.81 -23.98 -66.02
N ASP A 8 41.74 -24.77 -65.92
CA ASP A 8 41.00 -25.05 -64.68
C ASP A 8 41.54 -26.36 -64.09
N PRO A 9 41.67 -26.44 -62.75
CA PRO A 9 40.85 -27.39 -61.99
C PRO A 9 40.42 -26.75 -60.65
N GLY A 10 39.34 -27.09 -59.96
CA GLY A 10 38.29 -28.07 -60.11
C GLY A 10 37.52 -28.05 -58.77
N TYR A 11 36.21 -28.35 -58.82
CA TYR A 11 35.35 -28.80 -57.73
C TYR A 11 35.35 -28.04 -56.38
N ALA A 12 34.22 -27.39 -56.09
CA ALA A 12 33.43 -27.71 -54.90
C ALA A 12 31.98 -27.21 -55.06
N SER A 13 31.07 -28.16 -55.23
CA SER A 13 29.63 -27.96 -55.06
C SER A 13 29.32 -27.46 -53.65
N GLY A 14 28.48 -26.44 -53.53
CA GLY A 14 27.97 -25.97 -52.26
C GLY A 14 26.92 -24.88 -52.44
N SER A 15 25.70 -25.27 -52.78
CA SER A 15 24.53 -24.39 -52.76
C SER A 15 24.35 -23.79 -51.36
N ILE A 16 24.39 -22.47 -51.25
CA ILE A 16 23.97 -21.76 -50.03
C ILE A 16 22.77 -20.90 -50.40
N LEU A 17 21.57 -21.45 -50.18
CA LEU A 17 20.37 -20.65 -49.94
C LEU A 17 20.60 -19.87 -48.64
N ALA A 18 20.75 -18.55 -48.71
CA ALA A 18 20.73 -17.68 -47.53
C ALA A 18 19.40 -16.93 -47.49
N CYS A 19 18.45 -17.48 -46.73
CA CYS A 19 17.24 -16.79 -46.27
C CYS A 19 17.62 -15.52 -45.50
N LEU A 20 17.27 -14.35 -46.03
CA LEU A 20 17.37 -13.09 -45.31
C LEU A 20 16.25 -13.05 -44.26
N ALA A 21 16.59 -13.33 -43.01
CA ALA A 21 15.67 -13.37 -41.87
C ALA A 21 15.12 -11.97 -41.53
N LEU A 22 13.79 -11.89 -41.42
CA LEU A 22 13.04 -10.77 -40.85
C LEU A 22 13.43 -10.60 -39.37
N PHE A 23 14.09 -9.50 -39.01
CA PHE A 23 14.24 -9.09 -37.62
C PHE A 23 13.01 -8.30 -37.17
N LEU A 24 12.09 -8.95 -36.44
CA LEU A 24 11.04 -8.29 -35.69
C LEU A 24 11.63 -7.78 -34.36
N PRO A 25 11.54 -6.48 -34.03
CA PRO A 25 11.90 -6.01 -32.70
C PRO A 25 10.83 -6.48 -31.71
N PHE A 26 11.22 -7.40 -30.84
CA PHE A 26 10.41 -7.83 -29.71
C PHE A 26 10.41 -6.71 -28.66
N SER A 27 9.45 -5.80 -28.74
CA SER A 27 9.20 -4.81 -27.69
C SER A 27 8.68 -5.54 -26.45
N GLY A 28 9.60 -5.92 -25.55
CA GLY A 28 9.26 -6.43 -24.24
C GLY A 28 8.54 -5.34 -23.44
N THR A 29 7.25 -5.53 -23.17
CA THR A 29 6.52 -4.74 -22.18
C THR A 29 7.10 -5.06 -20.81
N ALA A 30 7.91 -4.16 -20.26
CA ALA A 30 8.30 -4.23 -18.86
C ALA A 30 7.05 -3.98 -18.00
N LEU A 31 6.49 -5.06 -17.44
CA LEU A 31 5.52 -4.93 -16.36
C LEU A 31 6.28 -4.50 -15.12
N ALA A 32 6.10 -3.25 -14.69
CA ALA A 32 6.49 -2.85 -13.35
C ALA A 32 5.77 -3.79 -12.36
N GLN A 33 6.53 -4.61 -11.63
CA GLN A 33 5.98 -5.29 -10.48
C GLN A 33 5.68 -4.21 -9.45
N ASP A 34 4.41 -3.83 -9.31
CA ASP A 34 3.93 -3.23 -8.08
C ASP A 34 4.37 -4.16 -6.96
N ASN A 35 5.42 -3.76 -6.25
CA ASN A 35 5.74 -4.35 -4.96
C ASN A 35 4.55 -4.03 -4.09
N ALA A 36 3.55 -4.91 -4.08
CA ALA A 36 2.37 -4.80 -3.26
C ALA A 36 2.84 -4.72 -1.81
N SER A 37 2.97 -3.49 -1.31
CA SER A 37 3.31 -3.22 0.07
C SER A 37 2.29 -3.95 0.92
N SER A 38 2.75 -4.83 1.81
CA SER A 38 1.88 -5.52 2.74
C SER A 38 1.21 -4.48 3.65
N PRO A 39 -0.11 -4.30 3.56
CA PRO A 39 -0.75 -3.18 4.23
C PRO A 39 -0.78 -3.38 5.75
N LEU A 40 -0.63 -2.28 6.49
CA LEU A 40 -0.87 -2.22 7.92
C LEU A 40 -2.39 -2.10 8.14
N ARG A 41 -3.03 -3.15 8.63
CA ARG A 41 -4.46 -3.11 8.92
C ARG A 41 -4.71 -2.46 10.27
N ILE A 42 -5.60 -1.46 10.30
CA ILE A 42 -6.06 -0.77 11.49
C ILE A 42 -7.57 -0.91 11.56
N GLU A 43 -8.06 -1.58 12.59
CA GLU A 43 -9.46 -1.91 12.77
C GLU A 43 -10.03 -1.18 13.98
N LEU A 44 -11.12 -0.44 13.80
CA LEU A 44 -11.95 0.01 14.91
C LEU A 44 -12.67 -1.22 15.50
N ASN A 45 -12.14 -1.71 16.61
CA ASN A 45 -12.55 -2.98 17.19
C ASN A 45 -13.74 -2.84 18.14
N ARG A 46 -13.77 -1.75 18.92
CA ARG A 46 -14.82 -1.46 19.90
C ARG A 46 -14.89 0.02 20.20
N ILE A 47 -16.08 0.50 20.57
CA ILE A 47 -16.27 1.79 21.24
C ILE A 47 -16.95 1.58 22.60
N GLU A 48 -16.63 2.41 23.59
CA GLU A 48 -17.29 2.40 24.89
C GLU A 48 -17.36 3.80 25.50
N ALA A 49 -18.37 4.03 26.34
CA ALA A 49 -18.47 5.27 27.09
C ALA A 49 -17.37 5.35 28.16
N ALA A 50 -16.67 6.48 28.21
CA ALA A 50 -15.64 6.80 29.19
C ALA A 50 -15.89 8.21 29.75
N GLY A 51 -16.80 8.30 30.73
CA GLY A 51 -17.30 9.60 31.21
C GLY A 51 -18.00 10.37 30.08
N GLU A 52 -17.57 11.61 29.84
CA GLU A 52 -18.05 12.44 28.72
C GLU A 52 -17.35 12.16 27.38
N SER A 53 -16.46 11.17 27.35
CA SER A 53 -15.67 10.81 26.16
C SER A 53 -16.15 9.51 25.55
N CYS A 54 -15.93 9.36 24.24
CA CYS A 54 -16.06 8.07 23.58
C CYS A 54 -14.68 7.45 23.44
N ARG A 55 -14.47 6.34 24.15
CA ARG A 55 -13.25 5.56 24.04
C ARG A 55 -13.34 4.63 22.86
N THR A 56 -12.30 4.63 22.04
CA THR A 56 -12.15 3.80 20.85
C THR A 56 -11.02 2.82 21.05
N TYR A 57 -11.24 1.57 20.65
CA TYR A 57 -10.26 0.50 20.66
C TYR A 57 -9.86 0.24 19.22
N PHE A 58 -8.60 0.46 18.90
CA PHE A 58 -8.04 0.11 17.61
C PHE A 58 -7.19 -1.15 17.74
N LEU A 59 -7.48 -2.13 16.90
CA LEU A 59 -6.61 -3.28 16.67
C LEU A 59 -5.70 -2.95 15.49
N ILE A 60 -4.40 -2.97 15.73
CA ILE A 60 -3.36 -2.71 14.74
C ILE A 60 -2.72 -4.04 14.40
N ASP A 61 -2.88 -4.51 13.17
CA ASP A 61 -2.38 -5.77 12.65
C ASP A 61 -1.26 -5.53 11.63
N ASN A 62 -0.03 -5.88 12.03
CA ASN A 62 1.17 -5.79 11.22
C ASN A 62 1.80 -7.17 10.96
N GLN A 63 0.97 -8.20 10.71
CA GLN A 63 1.48 -9.56 10.49
C GLN A 63 2.32 -9.70 9.22
N LYS A 64 2.07 -8.86 8.20
CA LYS A 64 2.68 -8.96 6.87
C LYS A 64 3.69 -7.84 6.56
N GLY A 65 3.75 -6.79 7.38
CA GLY A 65 4.54 -5.59 7.12
C GLY A 65 5.83 -5.46 7.93
N GLU A 66 6.60 -4.44 7.60
CA GLU A 66 7.81 -4.04 8.33
C GLU A 66 7.50 -3.30 9.63
N SER A 67 8.51 -3.09 10.47
CA SER A 67 8.33 -2.34 11.72
C SER A 67 8.09 -0.84 11.48
N TRP A 68 7.13 -0.28 12.19
CA TRP A 68 6.86 1.15 12.27
C TRP A 68 7.43 1.68 13.58
N LYS A 69 8.38 2.62 13.51
CA LYS A 69 8.98 3.23 14.70
C LYS A 69 8.07 4.30 15.29
N SER A 70 7.50 5.15 14.44
CA SER A 70 6.45 6.10 14.80
C SER A 70 5.42 6.15 13.69
N LEU A 71 4.16 6.16 14.07
CA LEU A 71 3.04 6.32 13.17
C LEU A 71 1.98 7.14 13.90
N LYS A 72 1.87 8.42 13.55
CA LYS A 72 0.85 9.32 14.07
C LYS A 72 -0.23 9.52 13.03
N LEU A 73 -1.47 9.29 13.43
CA LEU A 73 -2.64 9.42 12.56
C LEU A 73 -3.45 10.64 12.96
N ASP A 74 -4.00 11.32 11.97
CA ASP A 74 -5.03 12.34 12.14
C ASP A 74 -6.40 11.72 11.93
N LEU A 75 -7.20 11.65 13.00
CA LEU A 75 -8.51 11.03 12.97
C LEU A 75 -9.59 12.09 13.17
N PHE A 76 -10.73 11.90 12.48
CA PHE A 76 -11.96 12.63 12.76
C PHE A 76 -13.05 11.65 13.16
N ALA A 77 -13.78 11.98 14.22
CA ALA A 77 -15.10 11.44 14.44
C ALA A 77 -16.10 12.36 13.71
N LEU A 78 -16.80 11.78 12.74
CA LEU A 78 -17.99 12.37 12.15
C LEU A 78 -19.21 11.90 12.95
N ASP A 79 -20.17 12.81 13.15
CA ASP A 79 -21.42 12.46 13.79
C ASP A 79 -22.35 11.62 12.89
N THR A 80 -23.54 11.33 13.38
CA THR A 80 -24.56 10.56 12.67
C THR A 80 -25.08 11.26 11.40
N ASP A 81 -24.88 12.57 11.29
CA ASP A 81 -25.22 13.37 10.10
C ASP A 81 -24.03 13.47 9.12
N GLY A 82 -22.89 12.87 9.47
CA GLY A 82 -21.66 12.92 8.68
C GLY A 82 -20.86 14.21 8.85
N ILE A 83 -21.17 15.02 9.86
CA ILE A 83 -20.51 16.30 10.13
C ILE A 83 -19.32 16.07 11.08
N ALA A 84 -18.21 16.78 10.85
CA ALA A 84 -17.03 16.68 11.70
C ALA A 84 -17.34 17.15 13.13
N ALA A 85 -17.36 16.20 14.08
CA ALA A 85 -17.68 16.45 15.47
C ALA A 85 -16.42 16.62 16.34
N LYS A 86 -15.37 15.83 16.08
CA LYS A 86 -14.12 15.90 16.85
C LYS A 86 -12.92 15.43 16.04
N ARG A 87 -11.82 16.17 16.12
CA ARG A 87 -10.49 15.78 15.62
C ARG A 87 -9.65 15.16 16.74
N LEU A 88 -8.85 14.16 16.42
CA LEU A 88 -7.95 13.48 17.34
C LEU A 88 -6.66 13.06 16.63
N ALA A 89 -5.52 13.55 17.11
CA ALA A 89 -4.21 13.09 16.67
C ALA A 89 -3.70 11.99 17.62
N VAL A 90 -3.36 10.81 17.07
CA VAL A 90 -3.02 9.63 17.86
C VAL A 90 -1.69 9.00 17.44
N GLU A 91 -0.85 8.61 18.40
CA GLU A 91 0.35 7.79 18.13
C GLU A 91 -0.02 6.31 18.20
N VAL A 92 -0.17 5.67 17.02
CA VAL A 92 -0.40 4.22 16.93
C VAL A 92 0.91 3.43 16.91
N GLY A 93 2.04 4.07 16.58
CA GLY A 93 3.38 3.50 16.71
C GLY A 93 3.92 3.46 18.16
N PRO A 94 4.99 2.71 18.45
CA PRO A 94 5.68 1.78 17.56
C PRO A 94 4.84 0.52 17.29
N VAL A 95 4.97 -0.04 16.08
CA VAL A 95 4.34 -1.30 15.67
C VAL A 95 5.41 -2.24 15.13
N PRO A 96 5.89 -3.22 15.91
CA PRO A 96 6.90 -4.16 15.43
C PRO A 96 6.35 -5.02 14.28
N ARG A 97 7.25 -5.58 13.47
CA ARG A 97 6.88 -6.59 12.47
C ARG A 97 6.26 -7.82 13.15
N ARG A 98 5.29 -8.46 12.49
CA ARG A 98 4.65 -9.71 12.98
C ARG A 98 4.02 -9.56 14.36
N LYS A 99 3.39 -8.41 14.58
CA LYS A 99 2.66 -8.11 15.83
C LYS A 99 1.25 -7.62 15.54
N THR A 100 0.38 -7.94 16.48
CA THR A 100 -0.95 -7.37 16.60
C THR A 100 -1.02 -6.68 17.95
N LEU A 101 -1.48 -5.42 17.96
CA LEU A 101 -1.57 -4.59 19.16
C LEU A 101 -2.98 -4.03 19.29
N ILE A 102 -3.41 -3.73 20.52
CA ILE A 102 -4.61 -2.94 20.78
C ILE A 102 -4.18 -1.62 21.40
N LYS A 103 -4.71 -0.51 20.88
CA LYS A 103 -4.53 0.83 21.44
C LYS A 103 -5.87 1.50 21.66
N LEU A 104 -5.95 2.25 22.75
CA LEU A 104 -7.17 2.93 23.17
C LEU A 104 -6.95 4.44 23.03
N PHE A 105 -7.92 5.14 22.46
CA PHE A 105 -7.94 6.59 22.42
C PHE A 105 -9.32 7.13 22.71
N ASP A 106 -9.38 8.23 23.45
CA ASP A 106 -10.63 8.86 23.85
C ASP A 106 -10.87 10.08 22.96
N PHE A 107 -12.08 10.21 22.40
CA PHE A 107 -12.57 11.45 21.81
C PHE A 107 -13.22 12.30 22.93
N PRO A 108 -12.54 13.34 23.44
CA PRO A 108 -13.00 14.03 24.64
C PRO A 108 -14.21 14.92 24.35
N GLY A 109 -15.25 14.83 25.18
CA GLY A 109 -16.49 15.60 25.03
C GLY A 109 -17.39 15.13 23.87
N LEU A 110 -17.19 13.91 23.39
CA LEU A 110 -18.01 13.27 22.37
C LEU A 110 -18.60 11.98 22.94
N ALA A 111 -19.91 11.91 23.15
CA ALA A 111 -20.58 10.69 23.59
C ALA A 111 -20.62 9.65 22.45
N CYS A 112 -20.38 8.37 22.76
CA CYS A 112 -20.32 7.31 21.75
C CYS A 112 -21.57 7.18 20.86
N PRO A 113 -22.81 7.35 21.35
CA PRO A 113 -23.99 7.31 20.49
C PRO A 113 -24.02 8.39 19.41
N ARG A 114 -23.22 9.46 19.54
CA ARG A 114 -23.10 10.49 18.52
C ARG A 114 -22.04 10.20 17.46
N VAL A 115 -21.27 9.12 17.57
CA VAL A 115 -20.24 8.78 16.58
C VAL A 115 -20.89 7.98 15.46
N GLY A 116 -20.95 8.53 14.24
CA GLY A 116 -21.46 7.80 13.06
C GLY A 116 -20.34 7.15 12.26
N ARG A 117 -19.17 7.80 12.20
CA ARG A 117 -18.00 7.32 11.45
C ARG A 117 -16.71 7.83 12.06
N VAL A 118 -15.67 7.02 12.01
CA VAL A 118 -14.29 7.47 12.17
C VAL A 118 -13.65 7.59 10.80
N LEU A 119 -12.96 8.70 10.55
CA LEU A 119 -12.23 9.00 9.34
C LEU A 119 -10.74 9.08 9.67
N LEU A 120 -9.91 8.31 8.99
CA LEU A 120 -8.46 8.52 8.93
C LEU A 120 -8.20 9.61 7.90
N ASN A 121 -8.03 10.84 8.37
CA ASN A 121 -7.88 12.00 7.50
C ASN A 121 -6.46 12.12 6.92
N ASP A 122 -5.43 11.87 7.72
CA ASP A 122 -4.03 12.00 7.29
C ASP A 122 -3.06 11.20 8.18
N VAL A 123 -1.81 11.09 7.76
CA VAL A 123 -0.67 10.60 8.54
C VAL A 123 0.22 11.78 8.94
N LEU A 124 0.22 12.14 10.23
CA LEU A 124 1.00 13.26 10.75
C LEU A 124 2.49 12.93 10.90
N THR A 125 2.82 11.67 11.17
CA THR A 125 4.20 11.20 11.30
C THR A 125 4.28 9.77 10.80
N CYS A 126 5.30 9.48 10.01
CA CYS A 126 5.63 8.15 9.54
C CYS A 126 7.14 7.95 9.59
N ASP A 127 7.59 7.03 10.42
CA ASP A 127 8.99 6.56 10.48
C ASP A 127 8.99 5.04 10.52
N GLY A 128 9.63 4.40 9.54
CA GLY A 128 9.71 2.95 9.43
C GLY A 128 9.51 2.47 8.01
N ALA A 129 8.38 1.81 7.76
CA ALA A 129 8.11 1.02 6.55
C ALA A 129 8.12 1.80 5.22
N SER A 130 8.00 3.13 5.24
CA SER A 130 8.12 4.01 4.07
C SER A 130 8.77 5.35 4.46
N ALA A 131 9.33 6.04 3.46
CA ALA A 131 10.00 7.33 3.61
C ALA A 131 9.09 8.54 3.30
N ALA A 132 7.97 8.37 2.59
CA ALA A 132 7.04 9.45 2.21
C ALA A 132 5.69 9.32 2.91
N ARG A 133 5.08 10.46 3.29
CA ARG A 133 3.81 10.48 4.04
C ARG A 133 2.66 9.84 3.26
N GLU A 134 2.58 10.15 1.97
CA GLU A 134 1.52 9.71 1.06
C GLU A 134 1.57 8.19 0.85
N GLU A 135 2.77 7.62 0.80
CA GLU A 135 2.98 6.17 0.77
C GLU A 135 2.54 5.51 2.07
N CYS A 136 2.78 6.13 3.23
CA CYS A 136 2.33 5.60 4.51
C CYS A 136 0.81 5.58 4.61
N LEU A 137 0.12 6.65 4.19
CA LEU A 137 -1.34 6.67 4.15
C LEU A 137 -1.88 5.58 3.20
N SER A 138 -1.23 5.40 2.05
CA SER A 138 -1.59 4.37 1.06
C SER A 138 -1.38 2.94 1.60
N ALA A 139 -0.36 2.72 2.43
CA ALA A 139 -0.02 1.44 3.03
C ALA A 139 -0.93 1.02 4.20
N ILE A 140 -1.85 1.86 4.66
CA ILE A 140 -2.79 1.50 5.74
C ILE A 140 -4.02 0.80 5.14
N GLU A 141 -4.68 -0.10 5.85
CA GLU A 141 -6.03 -0.55 5.52
C GLU A 141 -6.94 -0.31 6.71
N THR A 142 -8.07 0.36 6.51
CA THR A 142 -9.03 0.62 7.59
C THR A 142 -10.13 -0.44 7.60
N ALA A 143 -10.55 -0.85 8.79
CA ALA A 143 -11.69 -1.74 8.98
C ALA A 143 -12.47 -1.40 10.24
N SER A 144 -13.68 -1.92 10.39
CA SER A 144 -14.45 -1.80 11.62
C SER A 144 -15.14 -3.12 11.96
N LYS A 145 -15.22 -3.42 13.26
CA LYS A 145 -16.10 -4.45 13.84
C LYS A 145 -17.30 -3.84 14.57
N VAL A 146 -17.42 -2.52 14.59
CA VAL A 146 -18.54 -1.82 15.20
C VAL A 146 -19.59 -1.60 14.12
N ASP A 147 -20.68 -2.37 14.15
CA ASP A 147 -21.71 -2.36 13.09
C ASP A 147 -22.28 -0.96 12.83
N SER A 148 -22.43 -0.14 13.88
CA SER A 148 -22.98 1.21 13.79
C SER A 148 -21.96 2.29 13.43
N VAL A 149 -20.66 1.98 13.44
CA VAL A 149 -19.58 2.97 13.24
C VAL A 149 -18.56 2.45 12.24
N SER A 150 -18.59 3.01 11.04
CA SER A 150 -17.58 2.72 10.00
C SER A 150 -16.24 3.37 10.33
N PHE A 151 -15.13 2.75 9.90
CA PHE A 151 -13.80 3.36 9.90
C PHE A 151 -13.25 3.36 8.48
N VAL A 152 -13.05 4.55 7.92
CA VAL A 152 -12.68 4.77 6.52
C VAL A 152 -11.50 5.75 6.41
N LYS A 153 -10.90 5.82 5.22
CA LYS A 153 -9.98 6.90 4.84
C LYS A 153 -10.67 7.89 3.90
#